data_AF-A0A2S1P746-F1
#
_entry.id   AF-A0A2S1P746-F1
#
_cell.length_a   1.000
_cell.length_b   1.000
_cell.length_c   1.000
_cell.angle_alpha   90.00
_cell.angle_beta   90.00
_cell.angle_gamma   90.00
#
_symmetry.space_group_name_H-M   'P 1'
#
loop_
_entity.id
_entity.type
_entity.pdbx_description
1 polymer ?
#
loop_
_entity_poly.entity_id
_entity_poly.type
_entity_poly.pdbx_seq_one_letter_code
_entity_poly.pdbx_strand_id
1 'polypeptide(L)'
;DPNRNVDENANANNAVKNNNNEEPSDQHIEKYIKKIQNSLSTEWSPCSVTCGNGIQVRIKPGSANKPKDQLDYANDIEKKICKM
;
A
#
# COMPACT_ATOMS: atom_id res chain seq x y z
N ASP A 1 -6.12 -15.25 48.90
CA ASP A 1 -7.02 -14.70 47.86
C ASP A 1 -6.44 -14.97 46.48
N PRO A 2 -7.15 -15.72 45.63
CA PRO A 2 -6.87 -15.83 44.21
C PRO A 2 -7.50 -14.63 43.45
N ASN A 3 -7.15 -14.46 42.17
CA ASN A 3 -7.67 -13.48 41.20
C ASN A 3 -7.11 -12.05 41.24
N ARG A 4 -6.22 -11.77 40.28
CA ARG A 4 -6.51 -10.71 39.29
C ARG A 4 -5.82 -11.01 37.95
N ASN A 5 -6.61 -11.41 36.96
CA ASN A 5 -6.27 -11.29 35.55
C ASN A 5 -5.92 -9.83 35.23
N VAL A 6 -4.82 -9.61 34.51
CA VAL A 6 -4.69 -8.47 33.61
C VAL A 6 -3.98 -8.96 32.36
N ASP A 7 -4.72 -8.94 31.25
CA ASP A 7 -4.24 -9.16 29.90
C ASP A 7 -3.29 -8.04 29.49
N GLU A 8 -2.06 -8.37 29.09
CA GLU A 8 -1.18 -7.44 28.39
C GLU A 8 -0.59 -8.12 27.14
N ASN A 9 -1.45 -8.35 26.14
CA ASN A 9 -1.01 -8.49 24.75
C ASN A 9 -0.68 -7.09 24.21
N ALA A 10 0.49 -6.58 24.57
CA ALA A 10 1.07 -5.41 23.93
C ALA A 10 1.77 -5.84 22.63
N ASN A 11 0.99 -6.10 21.57
CA ASN A 11 1.53 -6.14 20.20
C ASN A 11 1.83 -4.70 19.75
N ALA A 12 2.92 -4.14 20.28
CA ALA A 12 3.47 -2.85 19.89
C ALA A 12 4.25 -3.02 18.58
N ASN A 13 3.55 -3.03 17.45
CA ASN A 13 4.17 -2.89 16.13
C ASN A 13 3.51 -1.75 15.37
N ASN A 14 3.89 -0.52 15.72
CA ASN A 14 3.79 0.57 14.75
C ASN A 14 4.97 1.52 14.96
N ALA A 15 6.15 1.07 14.51
CA ALA A 15 7.28 1.94 14.32
C ALA A 15 6.93 2.92 13.19
N VAL A 16 6.39 4.08 13.58
CA VAL A 16 6.29 5.25 12.72
C VAL A 16 7.73 5.72 12.42
N LYS A 17 8.31 5.19 11.35
CA LYS A 17 9.54 5.72 10.77
C LYS A 17 9.14 6.93 9.94
N ASN A 18 9.54 8.10 10.41
CA ASN A 18 9.40 9.36 9.70
C ASN A 18 10.79 9.76 9.22
N ASN A 19 11.18 9.36 8.01
CA ASN A 19 12.32 9.98 7.32
C ASN A 19 11.87 10.47 5.94
N ASN A 20 11.96 11.77 5.71
CA ASN A 20 11.43 12.49 4.54
C ASN A 20 12.16 12.22 3.20
N ASN A 21 12.71 11.02 3.02
CA ASN A 21 13.22 10.48 1.75
C ASN A 21 12.86 8.99 1.57
N GLU A 22 11.95 8.46 2.40
CA GLU A 22 11.56 7.05 2.36
C GLU A 22 10.67 6.76 1.15
N GLU A 23 10.96 5.64 0.48
CA GLU A 23 10.00 4.96 -0.39
C GLU A 23 8.63 4.94 0.30
N PRO A 24 7.53 5.25 -0.42
CA PRO A 24 6.21 5.25 0.17
C PRO A 24 5.93 3.91 0.83
N SER A 25 5.54 3.93 2.10
CA SER A 25 5.32 2.71 2.88
C SER A 25 4.25 1.82 2.23
N ASP A 26 4.36 0.51 2.41
CA ASP A 26 3.40 -0.44 1.83
C ASP A 26 1.95 -0.11 2.21
N GLN A 27 1.71 0.34 3.45
CA GLN A 27 0.39 0.81 3.90
C GLN A 27 -0.15 1.98 3.07
N HIS A 28 0.72 2.93 2.69
CA HIS A 28 0.32 4.06 1.85
C HIS A 28 -0.03 3.58 0.44
N ILE A 29 0.77 2.68 -0.12
CA ILE A 29 0.55 2.12 -1.45
C ILE A 29 -0.74 1.30 -1.48
N GLU A 30 -0.99 0.45 -0.48
CA GLU A 30 -2.24 -0.31 -0.35
C GLU A 30 -3.46 0.59 -0.26
N LYS A 31 -3.39 1.66 0.56
CA LYS A 31 -4.47 2.64 0.66
C LYS A 31 -4.75 3.31 -0.68
N TYR A 32 -3.69 3.63 -1.43
CA TYR A 32 -3.83 4.21 -2.75
C TYR A 32 -4.46 3.24 -3.75
N ILE A 33 -4.00 1.98 -3.79
CA ILE A 33 -4.58 0.92 -4.63
C ILE A 33 -6.08 0.75 -4.36
N LYS A 34 -6.47 0.68 -3.08
CA LYS A 34 -7.89 0.60 -2.68
C LYS A 34 -8.68 1.81 -3.15
N LYS A 35 -8.12 3.03 -3.04
CA LYS A 35 -8.75 4.27 -3.51
C LYS A 35 -9.01 4.25 -5.02
N ILE A 36 -8.08 3.70 -5.81
CA ILE A 36 -8.16 3.70 -7.27
C ILE A 36 -8.61 2.37 -7.88
N GLN A 37 -9.06 1.40 -7.07
CA GLN A 37 -9.37 0.03 -7.51
C GLN A 37 -10.28 -0.03 -8.75
N ASN A 38 -11.27 0.86 -8.84
CA ASN A 38 -12.22 0.89 -9.94
C ASN A 38 -11.57 1.30 -11.27
N SER A 39 -10.58 2.20 -11.22
CA SER A 39 -9.82 2.67 -12.38
C SER A 39 -8.46 1.98 -12.57
N LEU A 40 -8.07 1.10 -11.65
CA LEU A 40 -6.80 0.37 -11.74
C LEU A 40 -6.81 -0.56 -12.97
N SER A 41 -5.74 -0.50 -13.74
CA SER A 41 -5.55 -1.22 -15.00
C SER A 41 -4.06 -1.55 -15.23
N THR A 42 -3.72 -2.04 -16.41
CA THR A 42 -2.32 -2.25 -16.85
C THR A 42 -1.60 -0.95 -17.22
N GLU A 43 -2.31 0.18 -17.28
CA GLU A 43 -1.70 1.49 -17.42
C GLU A 43 -1.33 2.07 -16.06
N TRP A 44 -0.26 2.89 -16.05
CA TRP A 44 0.16 3.57 -14.83
C TRP A 44 -0.93 4.53 -14.33
N SER A 45 -1.28 4.40 -13.05
CA SER A 45 -2.16 5.34 -12.37
C SER A 45 -1.59 6.77 -12.42
N PRO A 46 -2.41 7.81 -12.18
CA PRO A 46 -1.90 9.11 -11.75
C PRO A 46 -0.94 8.99 -10.55
N CYS A 47 -0.14 10.01 -10.28
CA CYS A 47 0.66 10.06 -9.07
C CYS A 47 -0.25 10.14 -7.83
N SER A 48 0.11 9.44 -6.75
CA SER A 48 -0.70 9.40 -5.51
C SER A 48 -0.83 10.77 -4.81
N VAL A 49 0.07 11.69 -5.13
CA VAL A 49 0.13 13.07 -4.61
C VAL A 49 0.06 14.07 -5.76
N THR A 50 -0.23 15.33 -5.44
CA THR A 50 -0.21 16.44 -6.39
C THR A 50 1.01 17.35 -6.21
N CYS A 51 1.84 17.12 -5.20
CA CYS A 51 3.10 17.80 -4.95
C CYS A 51 4.08 16.87 -4.23
N GLY A 52 5.38 16.98 -4.53
CA GLY A 52 6.43 16.19 -3.88
C GLY A 52 6.53 14.75 -4.40
N ASN A 53 7.03 13.84 -3.55
CA ASN A 53 7.23 12.43 -3.91
C ASN A 53 5.95 11.61 -3.64
N GLY A 54 5.53 10.79 -4.61
CA GLY A 54 4.42 9.86 -4.48
C GLY A 54 4.68 8.52 -5.17
N ILE A 55 3.61 7.76 -5.38
CA ILE A 55 3.66 6.47 -6.08
C ILE A 55 2.70 6.45 -7.27
N GLN A 56 3.12 5.82 -8.37
CA GLN A 56 2.23 5.31 -9.42
C GLN A 56 2.20 3.79 -9.34
N VAL A 57 1.02 3.21 -9.59
CA VAL A 57 0.81 1.76 -9.58
C VAL A 57 0.11 1.30 -10.84
N ARG A 58 0.31 0.04 -11.22
CA ARG A 58 -0.43 -0.64 -12.29
C ARG A 58 -0.51 -2.14 -12.05
N ILE A 59 -1.47 -2.80 -12.69
CA ILE A 59 -1.54 -4.26 -12.77
C ILE A 59 -0.46 -4.74 -13.76
N LYS A 60 0.26 -5.81 -13.41
CA LYS A 60 1.20 -6.45 -14.34
C LYS A 60 0.45 -6.93 -15.59
N PRO A 61 1.03 -6.79 -16.80
CA PRO A 61 0.40 -7.31 -18.02
C PRO A 61 0.00 -8.79 -17.93
N GLY A 62 0.81 -9.63 -17.28
CA GLY A 62 0.51 -11.05 -17.04
C GLY A 62 -0.63 -11.33 -16.05
N SER A 63 -1.08 -10.30 -15.33
CA SER A 63 -2.13 -10.37 -14.32
C SER A 63 -3.40 -9.63 -14.73
N ALA A 64 -3.46 -9.10 -15.96
CA ALA A 64 -4.57 -8.30 -16.47
C ALA A 64 -5.94 -9.00 -16.42
N ASN A 65 -5.94 -10.34 -16.51
CA ASN A 65 -7.17 -11.16 -16.50
C ASN A 65 -7.59 -11.58 -15.08
N LYS A 66 -6.79 -11.26 -14.05
CA LYS A 66 -7.15 -11.60 -12.67
C LYS A 66 -8.27 -10.69 -12.16
N PRO A 67 -9.23 -11.22 -11.38
CA PRO A 67 -10.19 -10.40 -10.65
C PRO A 67 -9.48 -9.38 -9.76
N LYS A 68 -10.01 -8.15 -9.70
CA LYS A 68 -9.36 -7.03 -8.96
C LYS A 68 -9.24 -7.28 -7.46
N ASP A 69 -10.15 -8.05 -6.90
CA ASP A 69 -10.19 -8.51 -5.50
C ASP A 69 -9.18 -9.64 -5.21
N GLN A 70 -8.57 -10.23 -6.23
CA GLN A 70 -7.60 -11.34 -6.13
C GLN A 70 -6.19 -10.95 -6.61
N LEU A 71 -5.92 -9.66 -6.79
CA LEU A 71 -4.60 -9.18 -7.16
C LEU A 71 -3.67 -9.25 -5.95
N ASP A 72 -2.58 -10.00 -6.09
CA ASP A 72 -1.54 -10.05 -5.08
C ASP A 72 -0.67 -8.79 -5.11
N TYR A 73 -0.50 -8.16 -3.95
CA TYR A 73 0.20 -6.88 -3.82
C TYR A 73 1.68 -6.95 -4.27
N ALA A 74 2.35 -8.09 -4.09
CA ALA A 74 3.76 -8.25 -4.44
C ALA A 74 3.96 -8.74 -5.88
N ASN A 75 3.10 -9.65 -6.33
CA ASN A 75 3.27 -10.39 -7.57
C ASN A 75 2.48 -9.80 -8.73
N ASP A 76 1.34 -9.14 -8.50
CA ASP A 76 0.46 -8.67 -9.56
C ASP A 76 0.47 -7.14 -9.74
N ILE A 77 1.06 -6.40 -8.81
CA ILE A 77 1.11 -4.94 -8.84
C ILE A 77 2.55 -4.46 -9.04
N GLU A 78 2.75 -3.63 -10.07
CA GLU A 78 3.98 -2.85 -10.24
C GLU A 78 3.82 -1.47 -9.62
N LYS A 79 4.93 -0.97 -9.05
CA LYS A 79 4.99 0.29 -8.29
C LYS A 79 6.21 1.06 -8.76
N LYS A 80 6.08 2.37 -8.95
CA LYS A 80 7.21 3.26 -9.18
C LYS A 80 7.00 4.60 -8.47
N ILE A 81 8.09 5.19 -8.00
CA ILE A 81 8.06 6.54 -7.44
C ILE A 81 7.73 7.54 -8.55
N CYS A 82 6.86 8.50 -8.24
CA CYS A 82 6.62 9.69 -9.06
C CYS A 82 7.01 10.95 -8.28
N LYS A 83 7.35 12.01 -9.00
CA LYS A 83 7.61 13.33 -8.45
C LYS A 83 6.73 14.35 -9.19
N MET A 84 6.03 15.19 -8.44
CA MET A 84 5.13 16.22 -8.94
C MET A 84 5.69 17.61 -8.72
#